data_AF-A0A4V5PKA3-F1
#
_entry.id   AF-A0A4V5PKA3-F1
#
_cell.length_a   1.000
_cell.length_b   1.000
_cell.length_c   1.000
_cell.angle_alpha   90.00
_cell.angle_beta   90.00
_cell.angle_gamma   90.00
#
_symmetry.space_group_name_H-M   'P 1'
#
loop_
_entity.id
_entity.type
_entity.pdbx_description
1 polymer ?
#
loop_
_entity_poly.entity_id
_entity_poly.type
_entity_poly.pdbx_seq_one_letter_code
_entity_poly.pdbx_strand_id
1 'polypeptide(L)'
;MHFHFTHEISIEGRPGGLALDLPESCCNCGATETISWVDTTLVRTTFVPFPIMIGSEITLPIRLPSCPQCTRTINRLAPTLTGFALLTLLVLLVALFPGWALAGLFVETGPKRFELTLCLAPALVVAWQVLWYGGVRRPRKGQTTAYQPVRLVGVRRRWMSGDIRQFTLKFTNDAYRASFLERNPELLRAKVVRVK
;
A
#
# COMPACT_ATOMS: atom_id res chain seq x y z
N MET A 1 -17.91 3.17 -15.42
CA MET A 1 -18.67 2.06 -14.81
C MET A 1 -17.64 1.15 -14.13
N HIS A 2 -17.46 1.28 -12.82
CA HIS A 2 -16.52 0.44 -12.05
C HIS A 2 -17.26 -0.81 -11.62
N PHE A 3 -16.89 -1.98 -12.16
CA PHE A 3 -17.38 -3.26 -11.65
C PHE A 3 -16.52 -3.65 -10.45
N HIS A 4 -17.03 -3.38 -9.24
CA HIS A 4 -16.45 -3.92 -8.01
C HIS A 4 -16.83 -5.40 -7.90
N PHE A 5 -15.95 -6.28 -8.35
CA PHE A 5 -16.05 -7.70 -8.03
C PHE A 5 -15.35 -7.94 -6.69
N THR A 6 -16.08 -7.78 -5.59
CA THR A 6 -15.67 -8.30 -4.28
C THR A 6 -15.84 -9.81 -4.30
N HIS A 7 -14.81 -10.52 -4.76
CA HIS A 7 -14.73 -11.96 -4.55
C HIS A 7 -14.26 -12.22 -3.13
N GLU A 8 -15.20 -12.63 -2.27
CA GLU A 8 -14.86 -13.27 -1.01
C GLU A 8 -14.12 -14.58 -1.33
N ILE A 9 -12.91 -14.69 -0.83
CA ILE A 9 -11.98 -15.75 -1.21
C ILE A 9 -12.42 -17.04 -0.54
N SER A 10 -13.22 -17.85 -1.24
CA SER A 10 -13.41 -19.25 -0.94
C SER A 10 -12.42 -20.05 -1.77
N ILE A 11 -11.41 -20.65 -1.13
CA ILE A 11 -10.49 -21.57 -1.82
C ILE A 11 -11.20 -22.91 -1.90
N GLU A 12 -11.54 -23.32 -3.12
CA GLU A 12 -12.24 -24.55 -3.48
C GLU A 12 -11.73 -25.77 -2.66
N GLY A 13 -12.60 -26.38 -1.85
CA GLY A 13 -12.37 -27.70 -1.23
C GLY A 13 -12.08 -27.75 0.29
N ARG A 14 -12.05 -26.62 1.02
CA ARG A 14 -12.01 -26.64 2.50
C ARG A 14 -13.21 -25.88 3.09
N PRO A 15 -14.16 -26.57 3.76
CA PRO A 15 -15.15 -25.91 4.59
C PRO A 15 -14.41 -25.33 5.81
N GLY A 16 -14.15 -24.03 5.77
CA GLY A 16 -13.30 -23.32 6.72
C GLY A 16 -12.21 -22.57 5.96
N GLY A 17 -12.24 -21.24 6.03
CA GLY A 17 -11.31 -20.36 5.31
C GLY A 17 -9.84 -20.72 5.51
N LEU A 18 -8.95 -20.13 4.71
CA LEU A 18 -7.50 -20.36 4.79
C LEU A 18 -6.98 -19.96 6.20
N ALA A 19 -6.84 -20.95 7.08
CA ALA A 19 -6.27 -20.76 8.40
C ALA A 19 -4.74 -20.59 8.26
N LEU A 20 -4.29 -19.35 8.35
CA LEU A 20 -2.87 -19.00 8.41
C LEU A 20 -2.46 -18.99 9.88
N ASP A 21 -1.47 -19.81 10.26
CA ASP A 21 -0.88 -19.74 11.60
C ASP A 21 0.09 -18.56 11.65
N LEU A 22 -0.34 -17.46 12.24
CA LEU A 22 0.43 -16.22 12.31
C LEU A 22 1.24 -16.16 13.60
N PRO A 23 2.53 -15.75 13.55
CA PRO A 23 3.34 -15.58 14.75
C PRO A 23 2.72 -14.59 15.74
N GLU A 24 2.83 -14.86 17.04
CA GLU A 24 2.23 -14.03 18.10
C GLU A 24 2.99 -12.72 18.39
N SER A 25 4.03 -12.39 17.60
CA SER A 25 4.76 -11.12 17.72
C SER A 25 4.16 -10.04 16.83
N CYS A 26 4.43 -8.76 17.13
CA CYS A 26 3.95 -7.66 16.31
C CYS A 26 4.57 -7.75 14.90
N CYS A 27 3.71 -7.82 13.89
CA CYS A 27 4.13 -7.97 12.49
C CYS A 27 5.01 -6.84 11.94
N ASN A 28 5.03 -5.66 12.58
CA ASN A 28 5.83 -4.52 12.13
C ASN A 28 7.14 -4.34 12.92
N CYS A 29 7.09 -4.35 14.25
CA CYS A 29 8.25 -4.08 15.11
C CYS A 29 8.84 -5.32 15.81
N GLY A 30 8.14 -6.46 15.80
CA GLY A 30 8.58 -7.69 16.47
C GLY A 30 8.36 -7.71 17.99
N ALA A 31 7.76 -6.68 18.58
CA ALA A 31 7.39 -6.67 20.00
C ALA A 31 6.50 -7.89 20.34
N THR A 32 6.66 -8.46 21.52
CA THR A 32 5.85 -9.59 22.02
C THR A 32 4.89 -9.17 23.13
N GLU A 33 5.06 -7.97 23.68
CA GLU A 33 4.24 -7.44 24.75
C GLU A 33 3.00 -6.72 24.21
N THR A 34 1.86 -6.87 24.91
CA THR A 34 0.59 -6.15 24.62
C THR A 34 0.11 -6.29 23.17
N ILE A 35 0.09 -7.51 22.66
CA ILE A 35 -0.34 -7.79 21.29
C ILE A 35 -1.86 -7.87 21.22
N SER A 36 -2.44 -7.09 20.30
CA SER A 36 -3.84 -7.20 19.92
C SER A 36 -3.96 -7.70 18.48
N TRP A 37 -4.95 -8.55 18.25
CA TRP A 37 -5.30 -9.02 16.92
C TRP A 37 -6.20 -7.99 16.25
N VAL A 38 -5.74 -7.45 15.13
CA VAL A 38 -6.45 -6.40 14.40
C VAL A 38 -6.91 -6.94 13.05
N ASP A 39 -8.22 -6.85 12.80
CA ASP A 39 -8.81 -7.15 11.49
C ASP A 39 -8.24 -6.19 10.44
N THR A 40 -7.54 -6.76 9.47
CA THR A 40 -6.85 -6.03 8.40
C THR A 40 -7.24 -6.63 7.06
N THR A 41 -7.50 -5.80 6.06
CA THR A 41 -7.71 -6.28 4.69
C THR A 41 -6.43 -6.08 3.88
N LEU A 42 -5.87 -7.19 3.36
CA LEU A 42 -4.77 -7.09 2.40
C LEU A 42 -5.37 -6.80 1.04
N VAL A 43 -5.02 -5.65 0.46
CA VAL A 43 -5.56 -5.21 -0.82
C VAL A 43 -4.50 -5.32 -1.90
N ARG A 44 -4.87 -5.93 -3.03
CA ARG A 44 -4.06 -5.93 -4.26
C ARG A 44 -4.91 -5.46 -5.42
N THR A 45 -4.62 -4.24 -5.89
CA THR A 45 -5.17 -3.72 -7.14
C THR A 45 -4.25 -4.11 -8.29
N THR A 46 -4.82 -4.74 -9.32
CA THR A 46 -4.14 -5.06 -10.57
C THR A 46 -4.80 -4.26 -11.68
N PHE A 47 -4.00 -3.45 -12.37
CA PHE A 47 -4.44 -2.71 -13.54
C PHE A 47 -4.01 -3.48 -14.79
N VAL A 48 -4.97 -3.83 -15.65
CA VAL A 48 -4.66 -4.38 -16.97
C VAL A 48 -4.62 -3.20 -17.93
N PRO A 49 -3.45 -2.86 -18.52
CA PRO A 49 -3.40 -1.85 -19.54
C PRO A 49 -4.01 -2.41 -20.84
N PHE A 50 -4.98 -1.69 -21.40
CA PHE A 50 -5.54 -1.82 -22.77
C PHE A 50 -6.74 -2.77 -22.98
N PRO A 51 -7.78 -2.37 -23.77
CA PRO A 51 -8.15 -1.03 -24.26
C PRO A 51 -9.06 -0.25 -23.28
N ILE A 52 -9.50 -0.89 -22.20
CA ILE A 52 -10.26 -0.27 -21.10
C ILE A 52 -9.42 -0.48 -19.85
N MET A 53 -9.17 0.58 -19.09
CA MET A 53 -8.55 0.47 -17.76
C MET A 53 -9.49 -0.28 -16.82
N ILE A 54 -9.50 -1.61 -16.92
CA ILE A 54 -10.22 -2.49 -16.01
C ILE A 54 -9.25 -2.82 -14.88
N GLY A 55 -9.49 -2.20 -13.73
CA GLY A 55 -8.86 -2.57 -12.48
C GLY A 55 -9.61 -3.74 -11.86
N SER A 56 -8.88 -4.78 -11.46
CA SER A 56 -9.40 -5.78 -10.52
C SER A 56 -8.78 -5.54 -9.15
N GLU A 57 -9.62 -5.49 -8.13
CA GLU A 57 -9.19 -5.41 -6.75
C GLU A 57 -9.41 -6.76 -6.08
N ILE A 58 -8.37 -7.25 -5.40
CA ILE A 58 -8.42 -8.48 -4.65
C ILE A 58 -8.22 -8.12 -3.19
N THR A 59 -9.20 -8.43 -2.36
CA THR A 59 -9.14 -8.22 -0.91
C THR A 59 -9.00 -9.58 -0.22
N LEU A 60 -8.07 -9.68 0.72
CA LEU A 60 -7.91 -10.84 1.58
C LEU A 60 -8.04 -10.37 3.04
N PRO A 61 -9.18 -10.61 3.69
CA PRO A 61 -9.33 -10.30 5.11
C PRO A 61 -8.45 -11.23 5.94
N ILE A 62 -7.67 -10.66 6.87
CA ILE A 62 -6.77 -11.39 7.76
C ILE A 62 -6.64 -10.66 9.10
N ARG A 63 -6.53 -11.40 10.19
CA ARG A 63 -6.22 -10.84 11.51
C ARG A 63 -4.72 -10.80 11.71
N LEU A 64 -4.13 -9.62 11.91
CA LEU A 64 -2.70 -9.49 12.14
C LEU A 64 -2.41 -9.09 13.60
N PRO A 65 -1.39 -9.69 14.23
CA PRO A 65 -0.95 -9.29 15.56
C PRO A 65 -0.18 -7.96 15.50
N SER A 66 -0.60 -7.00 16.32
CA SER A 66 -0.01 -5.66 16.36
C SER A 66 0.08 -5.12 17.79
N CYS A 67 1.13 -4.36 18.08
CA CYS A 67 1.22 -3.60 19.32
C CYS A 67 0.51 -2.23 19.18
N PRO A 68 0.15 -1.55 20.28
CA PRO A 68 -0.60 -0.29 20.25
C PRO A 68 0.07 0.83 19.42
N GLN A 69 1.40 0.81 19.35
CA GLN A 69 2.17 1.78 18.56
C GLN A 69 2.04 1.54 17.05
N CYS A 70 1.99 0.27 16.62
CA CYS A 70 1.95 -0.16 15.23
C CYS A 70 0.53 -0.25 14.65
N THR A 71 -0.50 -0.35 15.49
CA THR A 71 -1.89 -0.45 15.05
C THR A 71 -2.32 0.73 14.19
N ARG A 72 -1.80 1.94 14.46
CA ARG A 72 -2.10 3.15 13.65
C ARG A 72 -1.56 3.10 12.22
N THR A 73 -0.60 2.21 11.96
CA THR A 73 0.08 2.06 10.66
C THR A 73 -0.35 0.80 9.92
N ILE A 74 -1.09 -0.11 10.56
CA ILE A 74 -1.41 -1.44 10.02
C ILE A 74 -2.25 -1.37 8.74
N ASN A 75 -3.17 -0.41 8.66
CA ASN A 75 -4.04 -0.18 7.50
C ASN A 75 -3.48 0.86 6.52
N ARG A 76 -2.29 1.41 6.76
CA ARG A 76 -1.70 2.42 5.86
C ARG A 76 -1.10 1.73 4.65
N LEU A 77 -1.72 1.85 3.49
CA LEU A 77 -1.20 1.28 2.25
C LEU A 77 0.17 1.87 1.90
N ALA A 78 1.07 1.00 1.42
CA ALA A 78 2.36 1.45 0.92
C ALA A 78 2.15 2.31 -0.34
N PRO A 79 2.90 3.41 -0.49
CA PRO A 79 2.82 4.24 -1.68
C PRO A 79 3.20 3.43 -2.91
N THR A 80 2.38 3.54 -3.95
CA THR A 80 2.75 3.11 -5.29
C THR A 80 3.46 4.26 -5.99
N LEU A 81 4.44 3.93 -6.84
CA LEU A 81 5.12 4.91 -7.70
C LEU A 81 4.11 5.71 -8.53
N THR A 82 3.09 5.03 -9.06
CA THR A 82 2.00 5.66 -9.82
C THR A 82 1.18 6.63 -8.97
N GLY A 83 0.79 6.23 -7.75
CA GLY A 83 0.05 7.11 -6.85
C GLY A 83 0.87 8.33 -6.44
N PHE A 84 2.18 8.17 -6.23
CA PHE A 84 3.08 9.29 -5.96
C PHE A 84 3.20 10.22 -7.18
N ALA A 85 3.38 9.68 -8.38
CA ALA A 85 3.47 10.48 -9.61
C ALA A 85 2.18 11.28 -9.86
N LEU A 86 1.02 10.66 -9.65
CA LEU A 86 -0.28 11.30 -9.86
C LEU A 86 -0.56 12.38 -8.80
N LEU A 87 -0.18 12.14 -7.55
CA LEU A 87 -0.25 13.14 -6.48
C LEU A 87 0.69 14.32 -6.76
N THR A 88 1.92 14.05 -7.18
CA THR A 88 2.89 15.10 -7.56
C THR A 88 2.40 15.90 -8.77
N LEU A 89 1.81 15.24 -9.77
CA LEU A 89 1.19 15.91 -10.91
C LEU A 89 0.04 16.81 -10.47
N LEU A 90 -0.82 16.32 -9.57
CA LEU A 90 -1.93 17.11 -9.03
C LEU A 90 -1.40 18.35 -8.29
N VAL A 91 -0.39 18.18 -7.43
CA VAL A 91 0.25 19.31 -6.73
C VAL A 91 0.90 20.29 -7.71
N LEU A 92 1.52 19.80 -8.78
CA LEU A 92 2.09 20.65 -9.82
C LEU A 92 0.99 21.46 -10.52
N LEU A 93 -0.12 20.83 -10.92
CA LEU A 93 -1.26 21.52 -11.55
C LEU A 93 -1.87 22.57 -10.61
N VAL A 94 -2.05 22.20 -9.34
CA VAL A 94 -2.54 23.09 -8.27
C VAL A 94 -1.51 24.15 -7.90
N ALA A 95 -0.21 23.98 -8.16
CA ALA A 95 0.78 25.03 -7.95
C ALA A 95 0.82 26.01 -9.13
N LEU A 96 0.65 25.50 -10.36
CA LEU A 96 0.68 26.31 -11.59
C LEU A 96 -0.50 27.28 -11.68
N PHE A 97 -1.72 26.85 -11.36
CA PHE A 97 -2.92 27.70 -11.46
C PHE A 97 -2.92 28.94 -10.54
N PRO A 98 -2.82 28.79 -9.20
CA PRO A 98 -2.71 29.92 -8.29
C PRO A 98 -1.33 30.58 -8.37
N GLY A 99 -0.25 29.87 -8.72
CA GLY A 99 1.04 30.50 -8.99
C GLY A 99 0.97 31.49 -10.14
N TRP A 100 0.25 31.14 -11.22
CA TRP A 100 -0.03 32.04 -12.33
C TRP A 100 -0.92 33.22 -11.90
N ALA A 101 -1.96 32.97 -11.10
CA ALA A 101 -2.86 34.01 -10.59
C ALA A 101 -2.13 35.00 -9.65
N LEU A 102 -1.36 34.49 -8.68
CA LEU A 102 -0.50 35.27 -7.78
C LEU A 102 0.54 36.06 -8.56
N ALA A 103 1.23 35.45 -9.53
CA ALA A 103 2.17 36.17 -10.37
C ALA A 103 1.50 37.30 -11.18
N GLY A 104 0.21 37.16 -11.50
CA GLY A 104 -0.59 38.22 -12.13
C GLY A 104 -1.01 39.35 -11.18
N LEU A 105 -0.98 39.14 -9.86
CA LEU A 105 -1.23 40.20 -8.87
C LEU A 105 -0.01 41.10 -8.65
N PHE A 106 1.20 40.56 -8.86
CA PHE A 106 2.46 41.28 -8.61
C PHE A 106 3.15 41.79 -9.88
N VAL A 107 2.81 41.21 -11.05
CA VAL A 107 3.47 41.52 -12.32
C VAL A 107 2.42 41.66 -13.42
N GLU A 108 2.27 42.87 -13.96
CA GLU A 108 1.52 43.10 -15.20
C GLU A 108 2.20 42.30 -16.32
N THR A 109 1.39 41.55 -17.06
CA THR A 109 1.76 40.51 -18.03
C THR A 109 3.09 40.71 -18.77
N GLY A 110 3.98 39.71 -18.70
CA GLY A 110 5.27 39.72 -19.39
C GLY A 110 6.17 38.52 -19.03
N PRO A 111 7.41 38.45 -19.55
CA PRO A 111 8.34 37.33 -19.33
C PRO A 111 8.68 37.11 -17.84
N LYS A 112 8.68 38.17 -17.04
CA LYS A 112 8.90 38.11 -15.58
C LYS A 112 7.83 37.29 -14.83
N ARG A 113 6.58 37.28 -15.33
CA ARG A 113 5.50 36.45 -14.74
C ARG A 113 5.75 34.95 -14.96
N PHE A 114 6.29 34.62 -16.13
CA PHE A 114 6.66 33.26 -16.49
C PHE A 114 7.85 32.76 -15.66
N GLU A 115 8.90 33.58 -15.54
CA GLU A 115 10.07 33.29 -14.70
C GLU A 115 9.69 33.07 -13.23
N LEU A 116 8.86 33.97 -12.65
CA LEU A 116 8.43 33.84 -11.26
C LEU A 116 7.63 32.55 -11.04
N THR A 117 6.73 32.20 -11.98
CA THR A 117 5.95 30.96 -11.89
C THR A 117 6.84 29.72 -12.01
N LEU A 118 7.82 29.74 -12.91
CA LEU A 118 8.80 28.66 -13.08
C LEU A 118 9.73 28.50 -11.87
N CYS A 119 9.96 29.55 -11.08
CA CYS A 119 10.70 29.45 -9.82
C CYS A 119 9.81 28.94 -8.67
N LEU A 120 8.58 29.45 -8.54
CA LEU A 120 7.68 29.12 -7.43
C LEU A 120 7.10 27.70 -7.52
N ALA A 121 6.69 27.27 -8.71
CA ALA A 121 6.07 25.95 -8.89
C ALA A 121 6.97 24.78 -8.45
N PRO A 122 8.24 24.66 -8.88
CA PRO A 122 9.12 23.59 -8.41
C PRO A 122 9.45 23.73 -6.93
N ALA A 123 9.60 24.95 -6.39
CA ALA A 123 9.84 25.16 -4.97
C ALA A 123 8.68 24.62 -4.11
N LEU A 124 7.43 24.87 -4.52
CA LEU A 124 6.24 24.33 -3.86
C LEU A 124 6.15 22.80 -3.97
N VAL A 125 6.49 22.24 -5.13
CA VAL A 125 6.54 20.77 -5.31
C VAL A 125 7.59 20.14 -4.39
N VAL A 126 8.78 20.73 -4.28
CA VAL A 126 9.84 20.25 -3.38
C VAL A 126 9.41 20.38 -1.91
N ALA A 127 8.87 21.54 -1.52
CA ALA A 127 8.37 21.76 -0.16
C ALA A 127 7.28 20.75 0.21
N TRP A 128 6.35 20.48 -0.70
CA TRP A 128 5.33 19.45 -0.53
C TRP A 128 5.94 18.07 -0.29
N GLN A 129 6.92 17.65 -1.11
CA GLN A 129 7.55 16.34 -0.95
C GLN A 129 8.25 16.21 0.41
N VAL A 130 8.95 17.26 0.85
CA VAL A 130 9.64 17.28 2.15
C VAL A 130 8.63 17.20 3.31
N LEU A 131 7.57 18.02 3.27
CA LEU A 131 6.53 18.04 4.32
C LEU A 131 5.75 16.73 4.36
N TRP A 132 5.38 16.19 3.21
CA TRP A 132 4.65 14.93 3.10
C TRP A 132 5.49 13.75 3.61
N TYR A 133 6.77 13.69 3.25
CA TYR A 133 7.66 12.63 3.72
C TYR A 133 7.97 12.77 5.22
N GLY A 134 8.36 13.96 5.67
CA GLY A 134 8.76 14.21 7.05
C GLY A 134 7.63 14.17 8.07
N GLY A 135 6.45 14.70 7.71
CA GLY A 135 5.32 14.82 8.63
C GLY A 135 4.44 13.58 8.71
N VAL A 136 4.23 12.89 7.58
CA VAL A 136 3.22 11.81 7.49
C VAL A 136 3.85 10.41 7.47
N ARG A 137 5.08 10.29 6.97
CA ARG A 137 5.62 8.99 6.50
C ARG A 137 6.83 8.46 7.26
N ARG A 138 7.34 9.19 8.25
CA ARG A 138 8.48 8.71 9.03
C ARG A 138 8.06 7.53 9.94
N PRO A 139 8.75 6.38 9.89
CA PRO A 139 8.52 5.30 10.84
C PRO A 139 8.84 5.78 12.26
N ARG A 140 8.01 5.36 13.22
CA ARG A 140 8.28 5.63 14.64
C ARG A 140 9.37 4.69 15.14
N LYS A 141 10.02 5.04 16.27
CA LYS A 141 11.09 4.21 16.86
C LYS A 141 10.61 2.76 17.01
N GLY A 142 11.42 1.82 16.51
CA GLY A 142 11.14 0.38 16.54
C GLY A 142 10.29 -0.16 15.38
N GLN A 143 9.64 0.68 14.56
CA GLN A 143 8.91 0.21 13.40
C GLN A 143 9.85 -0.07 12.23
N THR A 144 9.68 -1.22 11.55
CA THR A 144 10.38 -1.49 10.28
C THR A 144 9.81 -0.64 9.14
N THR A 145 8.52 -0.29 9.20
CA THR A 145 7.83 0.54 8.20
C THR A 145 6.72 1.38 8.83
N ALA A 146 6.35 2.49 8.17
CA ALA A 146 5.18 3.30 8.51
C ALA A 146 3.88 2.86 7.79
N TYR A 147 3.96 1.77 7.04
CA TYR A 147 2.88 1.22 6.22
C TYR A 147 2.50 -0.19 6.65
N GLN A 148 1.51 -0.76 5.97
CA GLN A 148 1.03 -2.11 6.16
C GLN A 148 2.21 -3.11 6.11
N PRO A 149 2.49 -3.83 7.20
CA PRO A 149 3.71 -4.63 7.35
C PRO A 149 3.66 -5.96 6.58
N VAL A 150 2.46 -6.51 6.40
CA VAL A 150 2.20 -7.71 5.59
C VAL A 150 1.38 -7.31 4.39
N ARG A 151 1.88 -7.55 3.17
CA ARG A 151 1.25 -7.07 1.93
C ARG A 151 0.96 -8.21 0.98
N LEU A 152 -0.20 -8.15 0.33
CA LEU A 152 -0.52 -9.03 -0.79
C LEU A 152 0.12 -8.45 -2.07
N VAL A 153 1.18 -9.09 -2.56
CA VAL A 153 1.93 -8.63 -3.73
C VAL A 153 1.58 -9.37 -5.02
N GLY A 154 1.01 -10.57 -4.92
CA GLY A 154 0.65 -11.37 -6.08
C GLY A 154 -0.47 -12.34 -5.76
N VAL A 155 -1.30 -12.60 -6.76
CA VAL A 155 -2.36 -13.61 -6.69
C VAL A 155 -2.36 -14.35 -8.02
N ARG A 156 -2.33 -15.69 -7.96
CA ARG A 156 -2.43 -16.53 -9.14
C ARG A 156 -3.80 -17.19 -9.16
N ARG A 157 -4.56 -16.92 -10.23
CA ARG A 157 -5.90 -17.47 -10.45
C ARG A 157 -5.88 -18.52 -11.56
N ARG A 158 -6.82 -19.46 -11.50
CA ARG A 158 -7.13 -20.34 -12.64
C ARG A 158 -7.91 -19.50 -13.66
N TRP A 159 -7.47 -19.50 -14.92
CA TRP A 159 -7.99 -18.60 -15.96
C TRP A 159 -9.50 -18.74 -16.18
N MET A 160 -10.02 -19.97 -16.21
CA MET A 160 -11.42 -20.21 -16.55
C MET A 160 -12.41 -20.08 -15.39
N SER A 161 -12.02 -20.48 -14.17
CA SER A 161 -12.92 -20.44 -13.00
C SER A 161 -12.75 -19.20 -12.13
N GLY A 162 -11.63 -18.49 -12.25
CA GLY A 162 -11.30 -17.38 -11.35
C GLY A 162 -10.78 -17.82 -9.97
N ASP A 163 -10.77 -19.13 -9.68
CA ASP A 163 -10.33 -19.66 -8.38
C ASP A 163 -8.89 -19.27 -8.08
N ILE A 164 -8.66 -18.88 -6.84
CA ILE A 164 -7.33 -18.49 -6.42
C ILE A 164 -6.54 -19.72 -6.00
N ARG A 165 -5.46 -20.00 -6.74
CA ARG A 165 -4.55 -21.12 -6.47
C ARG A 165 -3.40 -20.75 -5.56
N GLN A 166 -2.96 -19.51 -5.61
CA GLN A 166 -1.78 -19.07 -4.88
C GLN A 166 -1.85 -17.59 -4.52
N PHE A 167 -1.43 -17.26 -3.31
CA PHE A 167 -1.20 -15.90 -2.84
C PHE A 167 0.28 -15.67 -2.61
N THR A 168 0.77 -14.48 -2.91
CA THR A 168 2.14 -14.06 -2.58
C THR A 168 2.09 -12.94 -1.56
N LEU A 169 2.64 -13.22 -0.38
CA LEU A 169 2.75 -12.27 0.72
C LEU A 169 4.17 -11.70 0.77
N LYS A 170 4.27 -10.41 1.06
CA LYS A 170 5.54 -9.73 1.35
C LYS A 170 5.49 -9.16 2.76
N PHE A 171 6.54 -9.43 3.53
CA PHE A 171 6.69 -8.95 4.89
C PHE A 171 7.72 -7.82 4.94
N THR A 172 7.56 -6.88 5.86
CA THR A 172 8.58 -5.84 6.12
C THR A 172 9.52 -6.20 7.25
N ASN A 173 9.08 -7.04 8.18
CA ASN A 173 9.91 -7.54 9.27
C ASN A 173 10.40 -8.96 8.91
N ASP A 174 11.72 -9.11 8.74
CA ASP A 174 12.34 -10.37 8.34
C ASP A 174 12.24 -11.46 9.42
N ALA A 175 12.29 -11.10 10.70
CA ALA A 175 12.13 -12.05 11.80
C ALA A 175 10.70 -12.61 11.83
N TYR A 176 9.70 -11.72 11.70
CA TYR A 176 8.31 -12.15 11.59
C TYR A 176 8.07 -13.04 10.36
N ARG A 177 8.71 -12.72 9.23
CA ARG A 177 8.69 -13.56 8.02
C ARG A 177 9.25 -14.95 8.29
N ALA A 178 10.40 -15.06 8.96
CA ALA A 178 11.02 -16.34 9.27
C ALA A 178 10.09 -17.20 10.15
N SER A 179 9.54 -16.64 11.22
CA SER A 179 8.59 -17.35 12.08
C SER A 179 7.32 -17.76 11.35
N PHE A 180 6.82 -16.95 10.40
CA PHE A 180 5.68 -17.33 9.57
C PHE A 180 5.99 -18.54 8.67
N LEU A 181 7.21 -18.59 8.10
CA LEU A 181 7.63 -19.70 7.25
C LEU A 181 7.74 -21.01 8.04
N GLU A 182 8.27 -20.95 9.26
CA GLU A 182 8.40 -22.10 10.16
C GLU A 182 7.05 -22.68 10.58
N ARG A 183 6.05 -21.81 10.81
CA ARG A 183 4.70 -22.20 11.24
C ARG A 183 3.81 -22.76 10.13
N ASN A 184 4.08 -22.41 8.87
CA ASN A 184 3.21 -22.76 7.74
C ASN A 184 3.91 -23.63 6.67
N PRO A 185 4.65 -24.70 7.03
CA PRO A 185 5.41 -25.49 6.05
C PRO A 185 4.48 -26.16 5.03
N GLU A 186 3.29 -26.60 5.46
CA GLU A 186 2.34 -27.29 4.59
C GLU A 186 1.73 -26.36 3.53
N LEU A 187 1.45 -25.10 3.87
CA LEU A 187 0.92 -24.13 2.90
C LEU A 187 1.97 -23.74 1.85
N LEU A 188 3.25 -23.71 2.25
CA LEU A 188 4.37 -23.47 1.35
C LEU A 188 4.60 -24.68 0.43
N ARG A 189 4.60 -25.91 0.98
CA ARG A 189 4.73 -27.17 0.21
C ARG A 189 3.60 -27.34 -0.80
N ALA A 190 2.36 -27.07 -0.38
CA ALA A 190 1.18 -27.08 -1.24
C ALA A 190 1.15 -25.93 -2.27
N LYS A 191 2.11 -24.99 -2.21
CA LYS A 191 2.23 -23.80 -3.07
C LYS A 191 1.00 -22.88 -3.02
N VAL A 192 0.20 -22.98 -1.96
CA VAL A 192 -0.96 -22.10 -1.72
C VAL A 192 -0.49 -20.71 -1.31
N VAL A 193 0.58 -20.63 -0.53
CA VAL A 193 1.21 -19.37 -0.13
C VAL A 193 2.64 -19.32 -0.66
N ARG A 194 3.03 -18.16 -1.18
CA ARG A 194 4.41 -17.82 -1.53
C ARG A 194 4.81 -16.61 -0.71
N VAL A 195 6.06 -16.58 -0.25
CA VAL A 195 6.60 -15.48 0.54
C VAL A 195 7.70 -14.78 -0.26
N LYS A 196 7.72 -13.45 -0.24
CA LYS A 196 8.73 -12.59 -0.90
C LYS A 196 9.40 -11.67 0.12
#